data_AF-W7CVA1-F1
#
_entry.id   AF-W7CVA1-F1
#
_cell.length_a   1.000
_cell.length_b   1.000
_cell.length_c   1.000
_cell.angle_alpha   90.00
_cell.angle_beta   90.00
_cell.angle_gamma   90.00
#
_symmetry.space_group_name_H-M   'P 1'
#
loop_
_entity.id
_entity.type
_entity.pdbx_description
1 polymer ?
#
loop_
_entity_poly.entity_id
_entity_poly.type
_entity_poly.pdbx_seq_one_letter_code
_entity_poly.pdbx_strand_id
1 'polypeptide(L)'
;MKNVLKKPLTITLATLLLASQPGMASIAAFAAEAPAGGTQAIQGRSLAPVYVKTAAELKAAMINSSVKDIIFTADINWSGTINQKGSKSIYGNNHKINFNGGNIYGDWDSVNELYDMTVENGGAWGGFFGGTDNTINSFHNVSFTGANTQAAFNVPNGTLNLSGNIYVSSSAKDAIQAARVNIDQSAIVTIYSSASALNITPDTVGKLPSHLMINDKATVTLQGGIASNAINNTSKAMVFNWGSLYANGGSAAYASNGGKVFLDETSTSEFTSKSGVAFTGGLEIADNANLSIKTGGGVAADFSQSIGFTAAPKANFVIEATNKAIIGDSGTPVSLQPTQGISVWNISSDPKGAPTNAYAFSKAEFKIDNSGLVAGMVTDSPTFASTFNNAYIKKIAYGSYSVNVAEHNRQAAAENAVKDLFNNSDVTGTIKDTTNQEAIDNAQKAIDAVTDATKKSRITKRPR
;
A
#
# COMPACT_ATOMS: atom_id res chain seq x y z
N MET A 1 45.31 0.10 -32.84
CA MET A 1 44.20 0.47 -33.75
C MET A 1 43.69 -0.77 -34.47
N LYS A 2 42.41 -1.12 -34.28
CA LYS A 2 41.47 -1.79 -35.21
C LYS A 2 40.45 -2.67 -34.45
N ASN A 3 39.25 -2.11 -34.33
CA ASN A 3 37.90 -2.70 -34.36
C ASN A 3 37.64 -4.05 -33.68
N VAL A 4 36.91 -4.00 -32.57
CA VAL A 4 36.13 -5.13 -32.02
C VAL A 4 34.68 -4.99 -32.51
N LEU A 5 34.27 -5.84 -33.46
CA LEU A 5 32.86 -6.04 -33.83
C LEU A 5 32.32 -7.28 -33.10
N LYS A 6 31.24 -7.08 -32.34
CA LYS A 6 30.45 -8.08 -31.63
C LYS A 6 29.77 -9.03 -32.64
N LYS A 7 29.85 -10.34 -32.41
CA LYS A 7 28.95 -11.36 -33.03
C LYS A 7 27.85 -11.73 -32.02
N PRO A 8 26.62 -12.02 -32.46
CA PRO A 8 25.51 -12.38 -31.57
C PRO A 8 25.64 -13.83 -31.06
N LEU A 9 25.42 -14.03 -29.75
CA LEU A 9 25.29 -15.36 -29.16
C LEU A 9 23.93 -15.96 -29.55
N THR A 10 23.98 -17.13 -30.17
CA THR A 10 22.83 -18.02 -30.40
C THR A 10 22.59 -18.82 -29.13
N ILE A 11 21.41 -18.70 -28.51
CA ILE A 11 21.01 -19.52 -27.35
C ILE A 11 20.46 -20.84 -27.88
N THR A 12 21.17 -21.94 -27.62
CA THR A 12 20.72 -23.31 -27.90
C THR A 12 19.85 -23.79 -26.74
N LEU A 13 18.61 -24.17 -27.04
CA LEU A 13 17.65 -24.68 -26.07
C LEU A 13 18.04 -26.10 -25.64
N ALA A 14 18.57 -26.27 -24.44
CA ALA A 14 18.84 -27.58 -23.84
C ALA A 14 17.53 -28.15 -23.27
N THR A 15 17.07 -29.28 -23.80
CA THR A 15 15.91 -30.03 -23.32
C THR A 15 16.30 -30.77 -22.04
N LEU A 16 15.72 -30.39 -20.91
CA LEU A 16 15.88 -31.07 -19.63
C LEU A 16 14.81 -32.17 -19.52
N LEU A 17 15.22 -33.45 -19.56
CA LEU A 17 14.34 -34.58 -19.23
C LEU A 17 14.15 -34.63 -17.71
N LEU A 18 12.93 -34.39 -17.23
CA LEU A 18 12.52 -34.68 -15.85
C LEU A 18 11.57 -35.88 -15.86
N ALA A 19 11.97 -36.93 -15.13
CA ALA A 19 11.20 -38.13 -14.89
C ALA A 19 9.98 -37.85 -14.00
N SER A 20 8.93 -38.63 -14.26
CA SER A 20 7.54 -38.53 -13.79
C SER A 20 7.34 -38.53 -12.26
N GLN A 21 6.58 -37.54 -11.76
CA GLN A 21 5.71 -37.68 -10.57
C GLN A 21 4.27 -37.30 -10.94
N PRO A 22 3.24 -38.00 -10.43
CA PRO A 22 1.84 -37.73 -10.76
C PRO A 22 1.34 -36.51 -9.98
N GLY A 23 0.91 -35.46 -10.70
CA GLY A 23 0.18 -34.34 -10.09
C GLY A 23 0.50 -32.93 -10.60
N MET A 24 1.52 -32.75 -11.44
CA MET A 24 1.74 -31.47 -12.12
C MET A 24 1.49 -31.62 -13.62
N ALA A 25 0.44 -30.96 -14.11
CA ALA A 25 0.24 -30.78 -15.54
C ALA A 25 1.44 -29.97 -16.08
N SER A 26 2.28 -30.63 -16.87
CA SER A 26 3.34 -29.96 -17.62
C SER A 26 2.73 -28.90 -18.54
N ILE A 27 3.45 -27.80 -18.74
CA ILE A 27 3.16 -26.63 -19.62
C ILE A 27 2.76 -27.01 -21.08
N ALA A 28 2.79 -28.28 -21.46
CA ALA A 28 2.37 -28.80 -22.76
C ALA A 28 0.83 -29.02 -22.93
N ALA A 29 0.00 -28.81 -21.91
CA ALA A 29 -1.42 -29.17 -21.99
C ALA A 29 -2.38 -28.11 -22.59
N PHE A 30 -1.90 -26.92 -23.01
CA PHE A 30 -2.75 -25.90 -23.65
C PHE A 30 -2.72 -25.89 -25.19
N ALA A 31 -2.12 -26.91 -25.83
CA ALA A 31 -1.98 -26.96 -27.29
C ALA A 31 -2.99 -27.89 -28.01
N ALA A 32 -4.03 -28.40 -27.33
CA ALA A 32 -4.91 -29.41 -27.93
C ALA A 32 -6.40 -29.14 -27.70
N GLU A 33 -6.89 -27.97 -28.11
CA GLU A 33 -8.29 -27.82 -28.54
C GLU A 33 -8.32 -27.01 -29.84
N ALA A 34 -8.12 -27.71 -30.97
CA ALA A 34 -8.45 -27.18 -32.28
C ALA A 34 -9.93 -27.53 -32.59
N PRO A 35 -10.80 -26.56 -32.93
CA PRO A 35 -12.03 -26.89 -33.61
C PRO A 35 -11.69 -27.34 -35.03
N ALA A 36 -12.23 -28.48 -35.42
CA ALA A 36 -12.15 -29.00 -36.77
C ALA A 36 -12.83 -28.05 -37.76
N GLY A 37 -12.19 -27.83 -38.91
CA GLY A 37 -12.84 -27.31 -40.12
C GLY A 37 -12.71 -25.80 -40.35
N GLY A 38 -11.54 -25.38 -40.82
CA GLY A 38 -11.35 -24.06 -41.41
C GLY A 38 -9.87 -23.76 -41.57
N THR A 39 -9.36 -23.83 -42.80
CA THR A 39 -8.02 -23.36 -43.15
C THR A 39 -7.88 -21.87 -42.82
N GLN A 40 -7.43 -21.56 -41.61
CA GLN A 40 -6.72 -20.33 -41.34
C GLN A 40 -5.24 -20.67 -41.36
N ALA A 41 -4.63 -20.45 -42.53
CA ALA A 41 -3.20 -20.30 -42.59
C ALA A 41 -2.78 -19.33 -41.48
N ILE A 42 -1.74 -19.71 -40.73
CA ILE A 42 -0.98 -18.74 -39.93
C ILE A 42 -0.36 -17.78 -40.94
N GLN A 43 -1.11 -16.75 -41.33
CA GLN A 43 -0.53 -15.59 -41.99
C GLN A 43 0.39 -14.96 -40.96
N GLY A 44 1.69 -15.00 -41.26
CA GLY A 44 2.67 -14.22 -40.52
C GLY A 44 2.15 -12.78 -40.42
N ARG A 45 1.82 -12.34 -39.21
CA ARG A 45 1.45 -10.96 -38.96
C ARG A 45 2.73 -10.13 -39.02
N SER A 46 3.00 -9.55 -40.18
CA SER A 46 3.87 -8.39 -40.27
C SER A 46 3.09 -7.30 -40.98
N LEU A 47 2.40 -6.47 -40.21
CA LEU A 47 2.08 -5.12 -40.66
C LEU A 47 3.20 -4.26 -40.09
N ALA A 48 4.00 -3.68 -40.97
CA ALA A 48 5.10 -2.81 -40.57
C ALA A 48 4.60 -1.73 -39.60
N PRO A 49 5.40 -1.34 -38.60
CA PRO A 49 5.00 -0.29 -37.68
C PRO A 49 4.70 1.00 -38.44
N VAL A 50 3.69 1.74 -37.96
CA VAL A 50 3.33 3.04 -38.55
C VAL A 50 4.05 4.14 -37.79
N TYR A 51 4.91 4.87 -38.48
CA TYR A 51 5.60 6.03 -37.94
C TYR A 51 4.74 7.28 -38.04
N VAL A 52 4.64 8.04 -36.95
CA VAL A 52 3.83 9.26 -36.87
C VAL A 52 4.66 10.43 -36.36
N LYS A 53 4.45 11.61 -36.95
CA LYS A 53 5.04 12.89 -36.53
C LYS A 53 4.03 14.02 -36.46
N THR A 54 2.78 13.79 -36.90
CA THR A 54 1.68 14.76 -36.89
C THR A 54 0.40 14.17 -36.31
N ALA A 55 -0.50 15.03 -35.85
CA ALA A 55 -1.82 14.63 -35.36
C ALA A 55 -2.66 13.92 -36.43
N ALA A 56 -2.52 14.31 -37.70
CA ALA A 56 -3.26 13.69 -38.81
C ALA A 56 -2.81 12.24 -39.05
N GLU A 57 -1.49 11.99 -39.04
CA GLU A 57 -0.94 10.63 -39.16
C GLU A 57 -1.33 9.77 -37.96
N LEU A 58 -1.23 10.32 -36.73
CA LEU A 58 -1.68 9.62 -35.53
C LEU A 58 -3.17 9.27 -35.62
N LYS A 59 -4.03 10.23 -35.99
CA LYS A 59 -5.47 9.99 -36.15
C LYS A 59 -5.75 8.86 -37.13
N ALA A 60 -5.09 8.88 -38.30
CA ALA A 60 -5.25 7.84 -39.32
C ALA A 60 -4.82 6.45 -38.81
N ALA A 61 -3.72 6.38 -38.04
CA ALA A 61 -3.25 5.14 -37.43
C ALA A 61 -4.21 4.62 -36.34
N MET A 62 -4.72 5.51 -35.48
CA MET A 62 -5.61 5.13 -34.37
C MET A 62 -6.95 4.55 -34.84
N ILE A 63 -7.53 5.08 -35.92
CA ILE A 63 -8.84 4.64 -36.44
C ILE A 63 -8.75 3.46 -37.41
N ASN A 64 -7.55 3.01 -37.77
CA ASN A 64 -7.35 1.87 -38.67
C ASN A 64 -7.19 0.58 -37.85
N SER A 65 -8.16 -0.34 -37.95
CA SER A 65 -8.15 -1.62 -37.20
C SER A 65 -7.00 -2.57 -37.53
N SER A 66 -6.40 -2.40 -38.72
CA SER A 66 -5.25 -3.21 -39.16
C SER A 66 -3.95 -2.73 -38.52
N VAL A 67 -3.82 -1.45 -38.18
CA VAL A 67 -2.62 -0.91 -37.53
C VAL A 67 -2.56 -1.40 -36.08
N LYS A 68 -1.41 -1.96 -35.67
CA LYS A 68 -1.17 -2.40 -34.28
C LYS A 68 -0.08 -1.56 -33.64
N ASP A 69 1.07 -1.48 -34.28
CA ASP A 69 2.24 -0.79 -33.76
C ASP A 69 2.35 0.63 -34.33
N ILE A 70 2.45 1.62 -33.44
CA ILE A 70 2.57 3.03 -33.77
C ILE A 70 3.83 3.58 -33.10
N ILE A 71 4.72 4.19 -33.89
CA ILE A 71 6.00 4.72 -33.40
C ILE A 71 6.00 6.24 -33.56
N PHE A 72 6.18 6.95 -32.46
CA PHE A 72 6.36 8.40 -32.48
C PHE A 72 7.77 8.76 -32.96
N THR A 73 7.84 9.74 -33.85
CA THR A 73 9.11 10.28 -34.38
C THR A 73 9.23 11.79 -34.19
N ALA A 74 8.21 12.41 -33.60
CA ALA A 74 8.17 13.80 -33.18
C ALA A 74 7.14 13.97 -32.07
N ASP A 75 7.24 15.09 -31.36
CA ASP A 75 6.20 15.52 -30.44
C ASP A 75 4.93 15.92 -31.20
N ILE A 76 3.75 15.59 -30.64
CA ILE A 76 2.46 15.82 -31.30
C ILE A 76 1.56 16.71 -30.44
N ASN A 77 0.94 17.72 -31.05
CA ASN A 77 -0.19 18.42 -30.46
C ASN A 77 -1.48 17.81 -30.97
N TRP A 78 -2.35 17.39 -30.06
CA TRP A 78 -3.64 16.80 -30.36
C TRP A 78 -4.76 17.73 -29.89
N SER A 79 -5.88 17.68 -30.60
CA SER A 79 -7.13 18.30 -30.18
C SER A 79 -8.32 17.46 -30.62
N GLY A 80 -9.34 17.42 -29.78
CA GLY A 80 -10.57 16.67 -30.03
C GLY A 80 -10.56 15.24 -29.50
N THR A 81 -11.62 14.52 -29.83
CA THR A 81 -11.90 13.18 -29.30
C THR A 81 -12.15 12.19 -30.43
N ILE A 82 -11.51 11.02 -30.36
CA ILE A 82 -11.78 9.89 -31.28
C ILE A 82 -11.92 8.58 -30.50
N ASN A 83 -12.54 7.59 -31.13
CA ASN A 83 -12.46 6.19 -30.71
C ASN A 83 -11.41 5.51 -31.59
N GLN A 84 -10.44 4.84 -30.97
CA GLN A 84 -9.53 3.99 -31.73
C GLN A 84 -10.27 2.76 -32.30
N LYS A 85 -9.58 1.99 -33.14
CA LYS A 85 -10.08 0.69 -33.63
C LYS A 85 -9.11 -0.45 -33.35
N GLY A 86 -9.59 -1.45 -32.63
CA GLY A 86 -8.80 -2.59 -32.14
C GLY A 86 -7.66 -2.21 -31.19
N SER A 87 -6.94 -3.22 -30.72
CA SER A 87 -5.71 -3.09 -29.92
C SER A 87 -4.61 -2.27 -30.57
N LYS A 88 -3.93 -1.43 -29.78
CA LYS A 88 -2.79 -0.59 -30.19
C LYS A 88 -1.60 -0.76 -29.24
N SER A 89 -0.40 -0.80 -29.81
CA SER A 89 0.86 -0.65 -29.10
C SER A 89 1.54 0.63 -29.57
N ILE A 90 1.71 1.58 -28.66
CA ILE A 90 2.26 2.91 -28.96
C ILE A 90 3.65 3.01 -28.33
N TYR A 91 4.66 3.22 -29.17
CA TYR A 91 6.04 3.46 -28.78
C TYR A 91 6.31 4.96 -28.86
N GLY A 92 6.36 5.61 -27.70
CA GLY A 92 6.59 7.05 -27.58
C GLY A 92 8.01 7.45 -27.94
N ASN A 93 8.99 6.57 -27.75
CA ASN A 93 10.40 6.86 -28.05
C ASN A 93 10.88 8.16 -27.38
N ASN A 94 10.42 8.40 -26.15
CA ASN A 94 10.62 9.60 -25.33
C ASN A 94 10.02 10.89 -25.89
N HIS A 95 9.18 10.82 -26.92
CA HIS A 95 8.39 11.97 -27.37
C HIS A 95 7.22 12.26 -26.44
N LYS A 96 6.64 13.44 -26.63
CA LYS A 96 5.41 13.85 -25.94
C LYS A 96 4.22 13.99 -26.87
N ILE A 97 3.04 13.86 -26.28
CA ILE A 97 1.79 14.31 -26.88
C ILE A 97 1.10 15.27 -25.93
N ASN A 98 0.64 16.40 -26.44
CA ASN A 98 -0.22 17.31 -25.69
C ASN A 98 -1.64 17.21 -26.21
N PHE A 99 -2.56 16.72 -25.37
CA PHE A 99 -3.95 16.48 -25.74
C PHE A 99 -4.82 17.73 -25.74
N ASN A 100 -4.41 18.82 -25.09
CA ASN A 100 -5.22 20.03 -24.93
C ASN A 100 -6.66 19.74 -24.47
N GLY A 101 -6.83 18.79 -23.54
CA GLY A 101 -8.14 18.33 -23.03
C GLY A 101 -8.87 17.31 -23.90
N GLY A 102 -8.32 16.94 -25.07
CA GLY A 102 -8.82 15.88 -25.94
C GLY A 102 -8.59 14.47 -25.41
N ASN A 103 -9.13 13.48 -26.12
CA ASN A 103 -9.02 12.06 -25.74
C ASN A 103 -8.95 11.14 -26.97
N ILE A 104 -8.25 10.03 -26.85
CA ILE A 104 -8.33 8.89 -27.75
C ILE A 104 -8.84 7.72 -26.91
N TYR A 105 -10.11 7.36 -27.09
CA TYR A 105 -10.72 6.28 -26.35
C TYR A 105 -10.25 4.93 -26.85
N GLY A 106 -10.15 3.98 -25.91
CA GLY A 106 -9.94 2.57 -26.24
C GLY A 106 -11.09 2.04 -27.11
N ASP A 107 -10.88 0.90 -27.75
CA ASP A 107 -11.98 0.17 -28.38
C ASP A 107 -12.45 -0.90 -27.38
N TRP A 108 -13.72 -1.30 -27.41
CA TRP A 108 -14.22 -2.31 -26.48
C TRP A 108 -13.38 -3.60 -26.56
N ASP A 109 -13.04 -4.20 -25.41
CA ASP A 109 -12.17 -5.38 -25.27
C ASP A 109 -10.75 -5.23 -25.85
N SER A 110 -10.33 -4.00 -26.19
CA SER A 110 -8.97 -3.78 -26.67
C SER A 110 -7.93 -3.98 -25.57
N VAL A 111 -6.82 -4.61 -25.97
CA VAL A 111 -5.57 -4.68 -25.20
C VAL A 111 -4.61 -3.67 -25.77
N ASN A 112 -4.18 -2.69 -24.97
CA ASN A 112 -3.33 -1.60 -25.44
C ASN A 112 -2.08 -1.45 -24.60
N GLU A 113 -1.02 -0.96 -25.25
CA GLU A 113 0.28 -0.76 -24.64
C GLU A 113 0.79 0.64 -24.96
N LEU A 114 1.38 1.32 -23.98
CA LEU A 114 2.04 2.61 -24.15
C LEU A 114 3.42 2.59 -23.51
N TYR A 115 4.44 2.90 -24.30
CA TYR A 115 5.85 2.84 -23.88
C TYR A 115 6.50 4.22 -23.98
N ASP A 116 7.32 4.56 -22.98
CA ASP A 116 8.32 5.64 -23.02
C ASP A 116 7.78 6.97 -23.57
N MET A 117 6.74 7.53 -22.92
CA MET A 117 6.03 8.71 -23.42
C MET A 117 5.69 9.69 -22.29
N THR A 118 5.69 10.99 -22.61
CA THR A 118 5.02 12.00 -21.80
C THR A 118 3.67 12.40 -22.42
N VAL A 119 2.59 12.24 -21.67
CA VAL A 119 1.23 12.61 -22.04
C VAL A 119 0.85 13.90 -21.28
N GLU A 120 0.69 15.00 -22.00
CA GLU A 120 0.38 16.30 -21.44
C GLU A 120 -1.09 16.68 -21.62
N ASN A 121 -1.67 17.33 -20.62
CA ASN A 121 -3.01 17.91 -20.62
C ASN A 121 -4.10 16.95 -21.13
N GLY A 122 -4.08 15.71 -20.63
CA GLY A 122 -5.10 14.70 -20.91
C GLY A 122 -6.49 15.16 -20.46
N GLY A 123 -7.51 14.88 -21.28
CA GLY A 123 -8.90 15.15 -20.91
C GLY A 123 -9.37 14.32 -19.71
N ALA A 124 -10.64 14.52 -19.31
CA ALA A 124 -11.26 13.87 -18.15
C ALA A 124 -11.26 12.32 -18.19
N TRP A 125 -10.90 11.76 -19.34
CA TRP A 125 -10.89 10.32 -19.57
C TRP A 125 -9.49 9.71 -19.67
N GLY A 126 -8.41 10.50 -19.55
CA GLY A 126 -7.04 9.98 -19.52
C GLY A 126 -6.14 10.36 -20.71
N GLY A 127 -6.67 11.06 -21.73
CA GLY A 127 -5.93 11.33 -22.96
C GLY A 127 -5.78 10.10 -23.85
N PHE A 128 -5.16 9.01 -23.37
CA PHE A 128 -5.07 7.72 -24.07
C PHE A 128 -5.88 6.61 -23.40
N PHE A 129 -6.53 5.81 -24.25
CA PHE A 129 -7.24 4.57 -23.93
C PHE A 129 -8.29 4.68 -22.83
N GLY A 130 -8.82 5.89 -22.63
CA GLY A 130 -9.90 6.17 -21.70
C GLY A 130 -11.29 5.77 -22.20
N GLY A 131 -12.30 6.04 -21.37
CA GLY A 131 -13.70 6.26 -21.77
C GLY A 131 -14.48 5.05 -22.30
N THR A 132 -13.85 3.90 -22.49
CA THR A 132 -14.53 2.66 -22.92
C THR A 132 -14.49 1.62 -21.83
N ASP A 133 -15.67 1.23 -21.35
CA ASP A 133 -15.83 0.17 -20.37
C ASP A 133 -15.28 -1.16 -20.93
N ASN A 134 -14.39 -1.80 -20.18
CA ASN A 134 -13.76 -3.09 -20.51
C ASN A 134 -12.57 -3.04 -21.50
N THR A 135 -11.53 -2.28 -21.16
CA THR A 135 -10.22 -2.35 -21.85
C THR A 135 -9.11 -2.81 -20.90
N ILE A 136 -8.07 -3.42 -21.48
CA ILE A 136 -6.83 -3.77 -20.77
C ILE A 136 -5.73 -2.85 -21.30
N ASN A 137 -5.10 -2.09 -20.43
CA ASN A 137 -4.10 -1.11 -20.83
C ASN A 137 -2.85 -1.27 -19.98
N SER A 138 -1.68 -1.28 -20.61
CA SER A 138 -0.40 -1.38 -19.93
C SER A 138 0.45 -0.17 -20.24
N PHE A 139 0.92 0.53 -19.20
CA PHE A 139 1.79 1.70 -19.30
C PHE A 139 3.17 1.35 -18.78
N HIS A 140 4.19 1.64 -19.58
CA HIS A 140 5.59 1.33 -19.30
C HIS A 140 6.41 2.61 -19.45
N ASN A 141 7.00 3.10 -18.35
CA ASN A 141 7.76 4.36 -18.35
C ASN A 141 6.98 5.58 -18.88
N VAL A 142 5.74 5.75 -18.44
CA VAL A 142 4.84 6.82 -18.92
C VAL A 142 4.62 7.87 -17.85
N SER A 143 4.64 9.13 -18.27
CA SER A 143 4.29 10.27 -17.41
C SER A 143 3.03 10.98 -17.93
N PHE A 144 2.03 11.19 -17.08
CA PHE A 144 0.85 12.02 -17.35
C PHE A 144 0.95 13.34 -16.58
N THR A 145 1.13 14.45 -17.29
CA THR A 145 1.54 15.74 -16.70
C THR A 145 0.85 16.94 -17.36
N GLY A 146 1.20 18.16 -16.97
CA GLY A 146 0.61 19.39 -17.50
C GLY A 146 -0.51 19.94 -16.63
N ALA A 147 -0.64 21.26 -16.57
CA ALA A 147 -1.53 21.96 -15.64
C ALA A 147 -3.01 21.56 -15.78
N ASN A 148 -3.41 21.13 -16.98
CA ASN A 148 -4.79 20.79 -17.31
C ASN A 148 -5.03 19.29 -17.47
N THR A 149 -4.10 18.43 -17.03
CA THR A 149 -4.37 16.98 -17.01
C THR A 149 -5.44 16.68 -15.99
N GLN A 150 -6.59 16.21 -16.48
CA GLN A 150 -7.74 15.94 -15.63
C GLN A 150 -7.74 14.52 -15.09
N ALA A 151 -7.19 13.55 -15.84
CA ALA A 151 -6.99 12.16 -15.43
C ALA A 151 -5.85 11.55 -16.27
N ALA A 152 -5.23 10.48 -15.80
CA ALA A 152 -4.33 9.64 -16.60
C ALA A 152 -5.05 8.42 -17.19
N PHE A 153 -6.00 7.86 -16.44
CA PHE A 153 -6.75 6.70 -16.90
C PHE A 153 -8.14 6.71 -16.27
N ASN A 154 -9.18 6.58 -17.09
CA ASN A 154 -10.55 6.54 -16.58
C ASN A 154 -11.36 5.53 -17.39
N VAL A 155 -11.36 4.30 -16.88
CA VAL A 155 -12.12 3.18 -17.41
C VAL A 155 -12.64 2.33 -16.25
N PRO A 156 -13.87 2.56 -15.77
CA PRO A 156 -14.39 1.93 -14.55
C PRO A 156 -14.37 0.39 -14.54
N ASN A 157 -14.57 -0.25 -15.69
CA ASN A 157 -14.53 -1.73 -15.81
C ASN A 157 -13.15 -2.24 -16.30
N GLY A 158 -12.18 -1.35 -16.46
CA GLY A 158 -10.91 -1.62 -17.12
C GLY A 158 -9.86 -2.22 -16.20
N THR A 159 -8.85 -2.79 -16.83
CA THR A 159 -7.61 -3.24 -16.18
C THR A 159 -6.47 -2.32 -16.60
N LEU A 160 -5.71 -1.83 -15.64
CA LEU A 160 -4.53 -1.02 -15.86
C LEU A 160 -3.30 -1.72 -15.28
N ASN A 161 -2.29 -1.98 -16.10
CA ASN A 161 -1.01 -2.51 -15.69
C ASN A 161 0.05 -1.40 -15.76
N LEU A 162 0.84 -1.24 -14.71
CA LEU A 162 1.84 -0.18 -14.59
C LEU A 162 3.21 -0.81 -14.33
N SER A 163 4.19 -0.50 -15.18
CA SER A 163 5.56 -0.99 -15.07
C SER A 163 6.60 0.13 -15.26
N GLY A 164 7.81 -0.11 -14.75
CA GLY A 164 8.89 0.86 -14.83
C GLY A 164 8.58 2.12 -14.03
N ASN A 165 8.93 3.29 -14.59
CA ASN A 165 8.71 4.58 -13.93
C ASN A 165 7.40 5.23 -14.38
N ILE A 166 6.40 5.26 -13.51
CA ILE A 166 5.12 5.91 -13.79
C ILE A 166 4.96 7.17 -12.94
N TYR A 167 4.58 8.26 -13.61
CA TYR A 167 4.25 9.52 -12.93
C TYR A 167 2.89 10.03 -13.41
N VAL A 168 2.04 10.44 -12.47
CA VAL A 168 0.74 11.05 -12.79
C VAL A 168 0.53 12.29 -11.93
N SER A 169 0.09 13.38 -12.57
CA SER A 169 -0.40 14.58 -11.90
C SER A 169 -1.75 14.99 -12.50
N SER A 170 -2.81 14.81 -11.72
CA SER A 170 -4.18 15.21 -12.07
C SER A 170 -4.60 16.47 -11.30
N SER A 171 -5.18 17.43 -12.01
CA SER A 171 -5.64 18.69 -11.42
C SER A 171 -7.14 18.75 -11.14
N ALA A 172 -7.95 17.77 -11.58
CA ALA A 172 -9.41 17.91 -11.52
C ALA A 172 -10.22 16.63 -11.20
N LYS A 173 -9.77 15.44 -11.58
CA LYS A 173 -10.51 14.17 -11.36
C LYS A 173 -9.64 13.15 -10.65
N ASP A 174 -10.26 12.03 -10.29
CA ASP A 174 -9.50 10.85 -9.89
C ASP A 174 -8.41 10.58 -10.94
N ALA A 175 -7.16 10.49 -10.51
CA ALA A 175 -6.05 10.37 -11.45
C ALA A 175 -6.15 9.05 -12.24
N ILE A 176 -6.57 7.99 -11.55
CA ILE A 176 -6.86 6.69 -12.13
C ILE A 176 -8.21 6.20 -11.60
N GLN A 177 -9.11 5.83 -12.51
CA GLN A 177 -10.33 5.09 -12.23
C GLN A 177 -10.33 3.77 -13.01
N ALA A 178 -10.34 2.65 -12.30
CA ALA A 178 -10.26 1.30 -12.88
C ALA A 178 -10.86 0.24 -11.95
N ALA A 179 -11.31 -0.89 -12.53
CA ALA A 179 -11.70 -2.05 -11.73
C ALA A 179 -10.48 -2.77 -11.16
N ARG A 180 -9.41 -2.84 -11.95
CA ARG A 180 -8.18 -3.54 -11.59
C ARG A 180 -6.97 -2.68 -11.89
N VAL A 181 -6.10 -2.52 -10.91
CA VAL A 181 -4.80 -1.85 -11.07
C VAL A 181 -3.71 -2.81 -10.62
N ASN A 182 -2.80 -3.13 -11.54
CA ASN A 182 -1.63 -3.97 -11.31
C ASN A 182 -0.38 -3.13 -11.39
N ILE A 183 0.44 -3.16 -10.35
CA ILE A 183 1.76 -2.55 -10.32
C ILE A 183 2.79 -3.67 -10.37
N ASP A 184 3.59 -3.68 -11.43
CA ASP A 184 4.57 -4.73 -11.68
C ASP A 184 5.73 -4.69 -10.68
N GLN A 185 6.46 -5.80 -10.61
CA GLN A 185 7.61 -5.94 -9.73
C GLN A 185 8.63 -4.82 -9.99
N SER A 186 9.16 -4.23 -8.92
CA SER A 186 10.17 -3.15 -8.99
C SER A 186 9.73 -1.87 -9.73
N ALA A 187 8.45 -1.71 -10.08
CA ALA A 187 7.95 -0.47 -10.66
C ALA A 187 8.01 0.68 -9.62
N ILE A 188 8.26 1.89 -10.09
CA ILE A 188 8.23 3.12 -9.28
C ILE A 188 7.06 3.96 -9.78
N VAL A 189 6.01 4.04 -8.97
CA VAL A 189 4.75 4.68 -9.35
C VAL A 189 4.46 5.83 -8.41
N THR A 190 4.29 7.03 -8.97
CA THR A 190 3.92 8.23 -8.22
C THR A 190 2.68 8.86 -8.82
N ILE A 191 1.63 9.03 -8.01
CA ILE A 191 0.34 9.55 -8.47
C ILE A 191 -0.12 10.66 -7.53
N TYR A 192 -0.27 11.85 -8.10
CA TYR A 192 -0.83 13.02 -7.44
C TYR A 192 -2.19 13.37 -8.05
N SER A 193 -3.17 13.65 -7.20
CA SER A 193 -4.46 14.17 -7.63
C SER A 193 -5.00 15.21 -6.66
N SER A 194 -5.69 16.23 -7.17
CA SER A 194 -6.54 17.11 -6.37
C SER A 194 -7.83 16.43 -5.90
N ALA A 195 -8.21 15.31 -6.53
CA ALA A 195 -9.26 14.39 -6.11
C ALA A 195 -8.62 13.09 -5.59
N SER A 196 -9.12 11.90 -5.94
CA SER A 196 -8.47 10.65 -5.50
C SER A 196 -7.26 10.30 -6.37
N ALA A 197 -6.20 9.73 -5.80
CA ALA A 197 -5.11 9.22 -6.62
C ALA A 197 -5.56 7.96 -7.37
N LEU A 198 -6.18 7.01 -6.65
CA LEU A 198 -6.80 5.81 -7.22
C LEU A 198 -8.27 5.73 -6.81
N ASN A 199 -9.14 5.42 -7.77
CA ASN A 199 -10.53 5.04 -7.53
C ASN A 199 -10.77 3.63 -8.09
N ILE A 200 -10.86 2.64 -7.20
CA ILE A 200 -11.09 1.24 -7.56
C ILE A 200 -12.59 0.99 -7.60
N THR A 201 -13.11 0.76 -8.79
CA THR A 201 -14.55 0.61 -9.11
C THR A 201 -14.98 -0.85 -9.25
N PRO A 202 -16.28 -1.18 -9.11
CA PRO A 202 -16.72 -2.55 -9.26
C PRO A 202 -16.74 -2.92 -10.75
N ASP A 203 -16.27 -4.13 -11.08
CA ASP A 203 -16.47 -4.68 -12.42
C ASP A 203 -17.92 -5.14 -12.59
N THR A 204 -18.69 -4.35 -13.34
CA THR A 204 -20.11 -4.60 -13.61
C THR A 204 -20.36 -5.41 -14.88
N VAL A 205 -19.32 -5.60 -15.70
CA VAL A 205 -19.40 -6.26 -17.01
C VAL A 205 -18.87 -7.69 -16.91
N GLY A 206 -17.59 -7.83 -16.58
CA GLY A 206 -16.89 -9.11 -16.47
C GLY A 206 -17.16 -9.84 -15.16
N LYS A 207 -17.67 -9.13 -14.14
CA LYS A 207 -17.93 -9.64 -12.78
C LYS A 207 -16.69 -10.27 -12.12
N LEU A 208 -15.48 -9.93 -12.60
CA LEU A 208 -14.26 -10.34 -11.94
C LEU A 208 -14.05 -9.48 -10.69
N PRO A 209 -13.40 -10.02 -9.64
CA PRO A 209 -13.05 -9.22 -8.47
C PRO A 209 -12.22 -7.99 -8.86
N SER A 210 -12.60 -6.84 -8.33
CA SER A 210 -11.81 -5.62 -8.42
C SER A 210 -10.64 -5.68 -7.44
N HIS A 211 -9.50 -5.09 -7.80
CA HIS A 211 -8.33 -5.10 -6.92
C HIS A 211 -7.32 -3.98 -7.21
N LEU A 212 -6.46 -3.74 -6.21
CA LEU A 212 -5.15 -3.13 -6.37
C LEU A 212 -4.10 -4.17 -5.98
N MET A 213 -3.15 -4.42 -6.88
CA MET A 213 -2.10 -5.42 -6.75
C MET A 213 -0.75 -4.70 -6.84
N ILE A 214 0.03 -4.71 -5.76
CA ILE A 214 1.37 -4.11 -5.73
C ILE A 214 2.39 -5.23 -5.56
N ASN A 215 3.12 -5.57 -6.61
CA ASN A 215 4.07 -6.68 -6.59
C ASN A 215 5.36 -6.36 -5.84
N ASP A 216 6.16 -7.41 -5.61
CA ASP A 216 7.43 -7.36 -4.89
C ASP A 216 8.34 -6.20 -5.34
N LYS A 217 9.00 -5.53 -4.38
CA LYS A 217 9.92 -4.39 -4.60
C LYS A 217 9.33 -3.18 -5.32
N ALA A 218 8.06 -3.18 -5.72
CA ALA A 218 7.43 -2.00 -6.27
C ALA A 218 7.37 -0.91 -5.20
N THR A 219 7.52 0.35 -5.62
CA THR A 219 7.38 1.52 -4.75
C THR A 219 6.27 2.39 -5.28
N VAL A 220 5.21 2.55 -4.50
CA VAL A 220 3.99 3.27 -4.88
C VAL A 220 3.78 4.43 -3.93
N THR A 221 3.75 5.65 -4.46
CA THR A 221 3.40 6.88 -3.73
C THR A 221 2.11 7.44 -4.28
N LEU A 222 1.10 7.53 -3.42
CA LEU A 222 -0.24 8.02 -3.75
C LEU A 222 -0.55 9.24 -2.91
N GLN A 223 -0.95 10.32 -3.55
CA GLN A 223 -1.42 11.51 -2.88
C GLN A 223 -2.74 12.00 -3.50
N GLY A 224 -3.81 11.86 -2.72
CA GLY A 224 -5.10 12.47 -3.01
C GLY A 224 -5.22 13.89 -2.43
N GLY A 225 -6.28 14.57 -2.84
CA GLY A 225 -6.65 15.87 -2.31
C GLY A 225 -7.04 15.82 -0.84
N ILE A 226 -6.96 16.96 -0.16
CA ILE A 226 -7.27 17.08 1.28
C ILE A 226 -8.73 16.78 1.63
N ALA A 227 -9.63 16.85 0.65
CA ALA A 227 -11.05 16.52 0.78
C ALA A 227 -11.39 15.20 0.06
N SER A 228 -10.39 14.40 -0.28
CA SER A 228 -10.52 13.16 -1.03
C SER A 228 -9.58 12.08 -0.48
N ASN A 229 -9.62 10.89 -1.07
CA ASN A 229 -8.86 9.74 -0.60
C ASN A 229 -7.62 9.51 -1.49
N ALA A 230 -6.49 9.08 -0.94
CA ALA A 230 -5.42 8.58 -1.82
C ALA A 230 -5.90 7.32 -2.56
N ILE A 231 -6.44 6.36 -1.80
CA ILE A 231 -7.11 5.16 -2.33
C ILE A 231 -8.59 5.23 -1.98
N ASN A 232 -9.43 5.37 -3.00
CA ASN A 232 -10.88 5.27 -2.88
C ASN A 232 -11.34 3.91 -3.42
N ASN A 233 -11.71 2.99 -2.53
CA ASN A 233 -12.19 1.66 -2.87
C ASN A 233 -13.64 1.52 -2.41
N THR A 234 -14.56 1.59 -3.37
CA THR A 234 -16.01 1.51 -3.13
C THR A 234 -16.60 0.13 -3.44
N SER A 235 -15.74 -0.83 -3.77
CA SER A 235 -16.09 -1.95 -4.66
C SER A 235 -15.93 -3.32 -4.02
N LYS A 236 -15.82 -3.39 -2.69
CA LYS A 236 -15.34 -4.58 -1.98
C LYS A 236 -13.99 -5.09 -2.50
N ALA A 237 -13.21 -4.21 -3.15
CA ALA A 237 -11.98 -4.64 -3.80
C ALA A 237 -10.95 -5.04 -2.76
N MET A 238 -10.10 -5.99 -3.12
CA MET A 238 -8.95 -6.36 -2.29
C MET A 238 -7.76 -5.50 -2.68
N VAL A 239 -7.03 -5.00 -1.69
CA VAL A 239 -5.73 -4.36 -1.89
C VAL A 239 -4.68 -5.33 -1.37
N PHE A 240 -3.76 -5.74 -2.23
CA PHE A 240 -2.67 -6.61 -1.88
C PHE A 240 -1.34 -5.90 -2.09
N ASN A 241 -0.50 -5.91 -1.06
CA ASN A 241 0.79 -5.24 -1.10
C ASN A 241 1.93 -6.21 -0.75
N TRP A 242 2.78 -6.49 -1.75
CA TRP A 242 4.07 -7.17 -1.62
C TRP A 242 5.27 -6.20 -1.69
N GLY A 243 5.02 -4.90 -1.91
CA GLY A 243 6.05 -3.87 -2.05
C GLY A 243 5.96 -2.79 -0.98
N SER A 244 6.26 -1.57 -1.39
CA SER A 244 6.17 -0.36 -0.57
C SER A 244 5.01 0.52 -1.04
N LEU A 245 4.10 0.85 -0.14
CA LEU A 245 2.93 1.70 -0.41
C LEU A 245 2.89 2.89 0.56
N TYR A 246 2.98 4.10 0.01
CA TYR A 246 2.87 5.35 0.76
C TYR A 246 1.64 6.10 0.26
N ALA A 247 0.62 6.22 1.11
CA ALA A 247 -0.64 6.84 0.75
C ALA A 247 -0.97 8.02 1.68
N ASN A 248 -1.33 9.16 1.07
CA ASN A 248 -1.65 10.40 1.76
C ASN A 248 -2.87 11.11 1.14
N GLY A 249 -3.73 11.70 1.95
CA GLY A 249 -4.89 12.45 1.49
C GLY A 249 -5.72 13.01 2.65
N GLY A 250 -6.97 13.39 2.37
CA GLY A 250 -7.98 13.54 3.42
C GLY A 250 -8.11 12.23 4.20
N SER A 251 -8.28 11.13 3.48
CA SER A 251 -8.02 9.76 3.96
C SER A 251 -6.90 9.13 3.12
N ALA A 252 -6.01 8.34 3.72
CA ALA A 252 -5.00 7.63 2.95
C ALA A 252 -5.61 6.45 2.19
N ALA A 253 -6.41 5.65 2.88
CA ALA A 253 -7.10 4.51 2.28
C ALA A 253 -8.53 4.40 2.81
N TYR A 254 -9.49 4.33 1.91
CA TYR A 254 -10.89 4.11 2.19
C TYR A 254 -11.36 2.86 1.46
N ALA A 255 -11.58 1.76 2.17
CA ALA A 255 -12.06 0.50 1.64
C ALA A 255 -13.43 0.17 2.25
N SER A 256 -14.50 0.49 1.52
CA SER A 256 -15.88 0.26 1.98
C SER A 256 -16.44 -1.08 1.51
N ASN A 257 -17.65 -1.40 2.00
CA ASN A 257 -18.48 -2.52 1.55
C ASN A 257 -17.88 -3.93 1.74
N GLY A 258 -16.83 -4.11 2.54
CA GLY A 258 -16.12 -5.39 2.63
C GLY A 258 -14.77 -5.41 1.90
N GLY A 259 -14.25 -4.25 1.48
CA GLY A 259 -12.89 -4.13 0.95
C GLY A 259 -11.82 -4.32 2.04
N LYS A 260 -10.80 -5.11 1.75
CA LYS A 260 -9.74 -5.48 2.71
C LYS A 260 -8.35 -5.21 2.14
N VAL A 261 -7.44 -4.78 3.01
CA VAL A 261 -6.03 -4.57 2.71
C VAL A 261 -5.21 -5.70 3.33
N PHE A 262 -4.37 -6.31 2.50
CA PHE A 262 -3.45 -7.40 2.86
C PHE A 262 -2.03 -6.90 2.65
N LEU A 263 -1.25 -6.90 3.73
CA LEU A 263 0.16 -6.57 3.71
C LEU A 263 0.93 -7.88 3.82
N ASP A 264 1.56 -8.31 2.72
CA ASP A 264 2.28 -9.57 2.71
C ASP A 264 3.67 -9.46 3.35
N GLU A 265 4.33 -10.59 3.54
CA GLU A 265 5.64 -10.67 4.16
C GLU A 265 6.62 -9.65 3.59
N THR A 266 7.37 -8.98 4.48
CA THR A 266 8.38 -7.96 4.15
C THR A 266 7.86 -6.68 3.47
N SER A 267 6.57 -6.57 3.18
CA SER A 267 5.97 -5.35 2.64
C SER A 267 6.07 -4.18 3.62
N THR A 268 6.03 -2.97 3.09
CA THR A 268 5.97 -1.72 3.88
C THR A 268 4.78 -0.89 3.46
N SER A 269 4.06 -0.33 4.43
CA SER A 269 2.94 0.58 4.16
C SER A 269 2.90 1.75 5.12
N GLU A 270 2.62 2.93 4.58
CA GLU A 270 2.32 4.14 5.34
C GLU A 270 1.00 4.74 4.88
N PHE A 271 0.05 4.85 5.82
CA PHE A 271 -1.24 5.50 5.63
C PHE A 271 -1.28 6.77 6.47
N THR A 272 -1.17 7.93 5.83
CA THR A 272 -1.14 9.22 6.52
C THR A 272 -2.32 10.09 6.11
N SER A 273 -3.03 10.65 7.09
CA SER A 273 -4.07 11.66 6.88
C SER A 273 -3.70 12.96 7.58
N LYS A 274 -4.00 14.09 6.93
CA LYS A 274 -3.86 15.41 7.57
C LYS A 274 -4.98 15.71 8.56
N SER A 275 -6.19 15.22 8.28
CA SER A 275 -7.39 15.43 9.09
C SER A 275 -8.38 14.30 8.84
N GLY A 276 -8.94 13.72 9.90
CA GLY A 276 -9.94 12.66 9.81
C GLY A 276 -9.33 11.27 9.94
N VAL A 277 -10.01 10.29 9.35
CA VAL A 277 -9.59 8.88 9.44
C VAL A 277 -8.54 8.59 8.38
N ALA A 278 -7.37 8.09 8.78
CA ALA A 278 -6.32 7.75 7.83
C ALA A 278 -6.65 6.47 7.05
N PHE A 279 -7.20 5.49 7.74
CA PHE A 279 -7.52 4.17 7.18
C PHE A 279 -8.93 3.73 7.53
N THR A 280 -9.71 3.32 6.53
CA THR A 280 -11.01 2.68 6.73
C THR A 280 -11.08 1.35 5.98
N GLY A 281 -11.56 0.29 6.64
CA GLY A 281 -11.81 -1.02 6.02
C GLY A 281 -11.16 -2.18 6.77
N GLY A 282 -11.09 -3.36 6.16
CA GLY A 282 -10.44 -4.53 6.75
C GLY A 282 -8.92 -4.48 6.62
N LEU A 283 -8.21 -5.04 7.60
CA LEU A 283 -6.75 -5.08 7.57
C LEU A 283 -6.20 -6.42 8.04
N GLU A 284 -5.26 -6.97 7.27
CA GLU A 284 -4.46 -8.13 7.61
C GLU A 284 -2.98 -7.84 7.38
N ILE A 285 -2.17 -8.09 8.41
CA ILE A 285 -0.73 -7.85 8.39
C ILE A 285 -0.01 -9.18 8.59
N ALA A 286 0.70 -9.64 7.56
CA ALA A 286 1.50 -10.85 7.59
C ALA A 286 2.79 -10.69 8.43
N ASP A 287 3.50 -11.81 8.63
CA ASP A 287 4.77 -11.82 9.34
C ASP A 287 5.81 -10.93 8.65
N ASN A 288 6.58 -10.19 9.43
CA ASN A 288 7.64 -9.29 8.96
C ASN A 288 7.19 -8.11 8.08
N ALA A 289 5.88 -7.93 7.83
CA ALA A 289 5.36 -6.72 7.22
C ALA A 289 5.49 -5.51 8.18
N ASN A 290 5.66 -4.31 7.62
CA ASN A 290 5.78 -3.06 8.36
C ASN A 290 4.65 -2.10 8.00
N LEU A 291 3.96 -1.59 9.01
CA LEU A 291 2.85 -0.66 8.84
C LEU A 291 2.96 0.56 9.76
N SER A 292 2.73 1.75 9.20
CA SER A 292 2.47 2.97 9.95
C SER A 292 1.14 3.56 9.52
N ILE A 293 0.20 3.74 10.46
CA ILE A 293 -1.02 4.52 10.25
C ILE A 293 -0.96 5.76 11.14
N LYS A 294 -1.06 6.95 10.53
CA LYS A 294 -0.96 8.23 11.25
C LYS A 294 -2.06 9.18 10.81
N THR A 295 -2.71 9.85 11.75
CA THR A 295 -3.59 10.98 11.46
C THR A 295 -3.19 12.24 12.20
N GLY A 296 -3.28 13.37 11.51
CA GLY A 296 -3.19 14.71 12.09
C GLY A 296 -4.46 15.15 12.83
N GLY A 297 -5.58 14.40 12.73
CA GLY A 297 -6.82 14.77 13.42
C GLY A 297 -7.83 13.64 13.58
N GLY A 298 -8.25 13.35 14.80
CA GLY A 298 -9.33 12.39 15.08
C GLY A 298 -8.81 10.97 15.27
N VAL A 299 -9.35 10.02 14.51
CA VAL A 299 -9.11 8.59 14.65
C VAL A 299 -8.13 8.11 13.59
N ALA A 300 -7.18 7.24 13.91
CA ALA A 300 -6.21 6.76 12.91
C ALA A 300 -6.82 5.69 11.99
N ALA A 301 -7.42 4.65 12.55
CA ALA A 301 -8.03 3.57 11.79
C ALA A 301 -9.47 3.28 12.21
N ASP A 302 -10.35 3.13 11.24
CA ASP A 302 -11.72 2.67 11.40
C ASP A 302 -11.90 1.32 10.70
N PHE A 303 -12.04 0.26 11.49
CA PHE A 303 -12.25 -1.09 10.99
C PHE A 303 -13.73 -1.46 10.82
N SER A 304 -14.62 -0.45 10.72
CA SER A 304 -16.03 -0.61 10.33
C SER A 304 -16.20 -1.36 9.00
N GLN A 305 -17.43 -1.79 8.71
CA GLN A 305 -17.80 -2.70 7.61
C GLN A 305 -17.43 -4.19 7.87
N SER A 306 -17.21 -4.57 9.14
CA SER A 306 -17.19 -5.95 9.68
C SER A 306 -16.15 -6.93 9.13
N ILE A 307 -14.98 -6.46 8.69
CA ILE A 307 -13.90 -7.35 8.20
C ILE A 307 -12.75 -7.49 9.21
N GLY A 308 -12.69 -6.57 10.19
CA GLY A 308 -11.79 -6.66 11.34
C GLY A 308 -10.33 -6.33 11.06
N PHE A 309 -9.52 -6.54 12.10
CA PHE A 309 -8.09 -6.29 12.10
C PHE A 309 -7.34 -7.52 12.62
N THR A 310 -6.45 -8.08 11.80
CA THR A 310 -5.60 -9.21 12.18
C THR A 310 -4.12 -8.88 11.98
N ALA A 311 -3.29 -9.21 12.96
CA ALA A 311 -1.85 -9.09 12.87
C ALA A 311 -1.17 -10.43 13.25
N ALA A 312 -0.31 -10.90 12.35
CA ALA A 312 0.48 -12.11 12.53
C ALA A 312 1.57 -11.93 13.62
N PRO A 313 2.18 -13.02 14.13
CA PRO A 313 3.08 -12.94 15.28
C PRO A 313 4.32 -12.05 15.14
N LYS A 314 4.87 -11.96 13.93
CA LYS A 314 6.05 -11.16 13.59
C LYS A 314 5.69 -9.92 12.77
N ALA A 315 4.41 -9.57 12.66
CA ALA A 315 4.00 -8.30 12.08
C ALA A 315 4.63 -7.13 12.86
N ASN A 316 4.83 -6.00 12.21
CA ASN A 316 5.33 -4.77 12.83
C ASN A 316 4.39 -3.63 12.48
N PHE A 317 3.77 -3.00 13.47
CA PHE A 317 2.96 -1.83 13.19
C PHE A 317 2.98 -0.77 14.29
N VAL A 318 2.73 0.46 13.84
CA VAL A 318 2.36 1.58 14.70
C VAL A 318 1.11 2.24 14.15
N ILE A 319 0.09 2.40 14.99
CA ILE A 319 -1.12 3.16 14.69
C ILE A 319 -1.15 4.32 15.66
N GLU A 320 -1.10 5.56 15.16
CA GLU A 320 -1.00 6.78 15.98
C GLU A 320 -2.03 7.83 15.54
N ALA A 321 -2.79 8.31 16.52
CA ALA A 321 -3.88 9.27 16.34
C ALA A 321 -3.76 10.44 17.33
N THR A 322 -4.60 11.45 17.14
CA THR A 322 -4.78 12.52 18.13
C THR A 322 -5.92 12.22 19.13
N ASN A 323 -6.88 11.36 18.74
CA ASN A 323 -7.94 10.84 19.62
C ASN A 323 -7.80 9.32 19.80
N LYS A 324 -8.55 8.49 19.05
CA LYS A 324 -8.49 7.02 19.19
C LYS A 324 -7.61 6.40 18.11
N ALA A 325 -6.77 5.44 18.49
CA ALA A 325 -5.94 4.70 17.53
C ALA A 325 -6.84 3.90 16.57
N ILE A 326 -7.77 3.12 17.13
CA ILE A 326 -8.63 2.22 16.37
C ILE A 326 -10.09 2.34 16.83
N ILE A 327 -11.04 2.22 15.91
CA ILE A 327 -12.48 2.06 16.18
C ILE A 327 -13.06 1.00 15.22
N GLY A 328 -14.36 0.71 15.35
CA GLY A 328 -15.09 -0.08 14.36
C GLY A 328 -16.60 -0.09 14.60
N ASP A 329 -17.33 -0.84 13.79
CA ASP A 329 -18.75 -1.13 14.04
C ASP A 329 -18.93 -2.06 15.24
N SER A 330 -20.15 -2.14 15.77
CA SER A 330 -20.49 -3.03 16.88
C SER A 330 -20.08 -4.48 16.57
N GLY A 331 -19.13 -4.99 17.35
CA GLY A 331 -18.68 -6.38 17.21
C GLY A 331 -17.51 -6.61 16.26
N THR A 332 -16.87 -5.53 15.76
CA THR A 332 -15.73 -5.62 14.84
C THR A 332 -14.59 -6.45 15.46
N PRO A 333 -14.16 -7.55 14.82
CA PRO A 333 -13.18 -8.46 15.40
C PRO A 333 -11.75 -7.91 15.29
N VAL A 334 -10.98 -8.09 16.35
CA VAL A 334 -9.54 -7.83 16.40
C VAL A 334 -8.83 -9.08 16.88
N SER A 335 -7.78 -9.48 16.17
CA SER A 335 -6.94 -10.64 16.49
C SER A 335 -5.46 -10.25 16.44
N LEU A 336 -4.78 -10.40 17.57
CA LEU A 336 -3.38 -10.04 17.78
C LEU A 336 -2.61 -11.24 18.35
N GLN A 337 -1.43 -11.54 17.81
CA GLN A 337 -0.61 -12.68 18.25
C GLN A 337 0.86 -12.33 18.54
N PRO A 338 1.16 -11.24 19.26
CA PRO A 338 2.50 -10.68 19.29
C PRO A 338 3.52 -11.60 19.94
N THR A 339 4.73 -11.60 19.39
CA THR A 339 5.90 -12.26 20.00
C THR A 339 6.47 -11.50 21.21
N GLN A 340 6.26 -10.18 21.29
CA GLN A 340 6.81 -9.30 22.34
C GLN A 340 5.74 -8.59 23.17
N GLY A 341 4.46 -8.89 22.94
CA GLY A 341 3.35 -8.10 23.47
C GLY A 341 3.05 -6.84 22.64
N ILE A 342 2.33 -5.90 23.25
CA ILE A 342 2.05 -4.57 22.65
C ILE A 342 2.39 -3.44 23.61
N SER A 343 2.62 -2.26 23.06
CA SER A 343 2.77 -1.02 23.83
C SER A 343 1.67 -0.03 23.44
N VAL A 344 1.09 0.64 24.43
CA VAL A 344 -0.02 1.57 24.21
C VAL A 344 0.21 2.90 24.91
N TRP A 345 -0.30 3.97 24.31
CA TRP A 345 -0.31 5.31 24.87
C TRP A 345 -1.73 5.83 24.96
N ASN A 346 -2.11 6.28 26.15
CA ASN A 346 -3.41 6.87 26.37
C ASN A 346 -3.48 8.27 25.75
N ILE A 347 -4.69 8.75 25.47
CA ILE A 347 -4.96 10.05 24.85
C ILE A 347 -4.20 11.20 25.52
N SER A 348 -4.11 11.20 26.86
CA SER A 348 -3.43 12.23 27.65
C SER A 348 -1.90 12.14 27.67
N SER A 349 -1.30 11.04 27.22
CA SER A 349 0.15 10.81 27.32
C SER A 349 0.94 11.41 26.15
N ASP A 350 2.23 11.70 26.31
CA ASP A 350 3.09 12.10 25.18
C ASP A 350 3.37 10.88 24.26
N PRO A 351 2.99 10.91 22.96
CA PRO A 351 3.22 9.79 22.04
C PRO A 351 4.71 9.55 21.72
N LYS A 352 5.60 10.49 22.05
CA LYS A 352 7.07 10.34 21.96
C LYS A 352 7.69 9.85 23.29
N GLY A 353 6.92 9.87 24.37
CA GLY A 353 7.33 9.39 25.69
C GLY A 353 7.24 7.87 25.83
N ALA A 354 7.50 7.37 27.04
CA ALA A 354 7.30 5.96 27.37
C ALA A 354 5.81 5.57 27.22
N PRO A 355 5.51 4.30 26.87
CA PRO A 355 4.12 3.84 26.79
C PRO A 355 3.42 3.98 28.14
N THR A 356 2.12 4.24 28.10
CA THR A 356 1.28 4.24 29.32
C THR A 356 1.20 2.84 29.90
N ASN A 357 1.05 1.83 29.03
CA ASN A 357 1.09 0.43 29.42
C ASN A 357 1.83 -0.39 28.36
N ALA A 358 2.50 -1.45 28.81
CA ALA A 358 3.08 -2.47 27.97
C ALA A 358 2.53 -3.82 28.42
N TYR A 359 1.91 -4.56 27.50
CA TYR A 359 1.19 -5.79 27.80
C TYR A 359 1.91 -6.99 27.20
N ALA A 360 2.28 -7.95 28.04
CA ALA A 360 2.75 -9.25 27.59
C ALA A 360 1.57 -10.21 27.43
N PHE A 361 1.44 -10.77 26.22
CA PHE A 361 0.51 -11.82 25.83
C PHE A 361 1.00 -12.44 24.53
N SER A 362 0.64 -13.69 24.25
CA SER A 362 0.89 -14.34 22.95
C SER A 362 -0.35 -14.37 22.06
N LYS A 363 -1.53 -14.15 22.64
CA LYS A 363 -2.80 -14.09 21.92
C LYS A 363 -3.77 -13.11 22.58
N ALA A 364 -4.43 -12.31 21.77
CA ALA A 364 -5.63 -11.55 22.16
C ALA A 364 -6.63 -11.51 21.00
N GLU A 365 -7.81 -12.05 21.22
CA GLU A 365 -8.98 -11.93 20.35
C GLU A 365 -10.05 -11.16 21.11
N PHE A 366 -10.62 -10.12 20.50
CA PHE A 366 -11.68 -9.32 21.12
C PHE A 366 -12.50 -8.58 20.07
N LYS A 367 -13.61 -7.98 20.51
CA LYS A 367 -14.47 -7.17 19.65
C LYS A 367 -14.51 -5.71 20.12
N ILE A 368 -14.44 -4.78 19.17
CA ILE A 368 -14.53 -3.34 19.40
C ILE A 368 -15.80 -2.75 18.79
N ASP A 369 -16.08 -1.49 19.15
CA ASP A 369 -17.00 -0.59 18.48
C ASP A 369 -16.46 0.87 18.48
N ASN A 370 -17.31 1.82 18.10
CA ASN A 370 -16.99 3.25 18.09
C ASN A 370 -16.73 3.83 19.49
N SER A 371 -17.24 3.19 20.54
CA SER A 371 -17.07 3.60 21.93
C SER A 371 -15.78 3.03 22.52
N GLY A 372 -15.41 1.79 22.20
CA GLY A 372 -14.21 1.14 22.72
C GLY A 372 -14.27 -0.39 22.62
N LEU A 373 -13.87 -1.07 23.70
CA LEU A 373 -13.98 -2.53 23.82
C LEU A 373 -15.42 -2.92 24.15
N VAL A 374 -15.95 -3.95 23.49
CA VAL A 374 -17.35 -4.37 23.65
C VAL A 374 -17.49 -5.70 24.38
N ALA A 375 -16.89 -6.77 23.85
CA ALA A 375 -17.08 -8.12 24.38
C ALA A 375 -16.05 -9.11 23.85
N GLY A 376 -16.06 -10.33 24.40
CA GLY A 376 -15.40 -11.50 23.80
C GLY A 376 -13.88 -11.51 23.92
N MET A 377 -13.32 -10.87 24.95
CA MET A 377 -11.88 -10.90 25.23
C MET A 377 -11.43 -12.34 25.54
N VAL A 378 -10.58 -12.89 24.67
CA VAL A 378 -9.87 -14.16 24.85
C VAL A 378 -8.38 -13.87 24.76
N THR A 379 -7.68 -14.01 25.87
CA THR A 379 -6.23 -13.76 25.95
C THR A 379 -5.59 -14.65 27.01
N ASP A 380 -4.30 -14.92 26.84
CA ASP A 380 -3.44 -15.58 27.83
C ASP A 380 -2.91 -14.61 28.92
N SER A 381 -3.30 -13.34 28.87
CA SER A 381 -2.86 -12.31 29.82
C SER A 381 -3.98 -11.77 30.70
N PRO A 382 -4.02 -12.12 31.99
CA PRO A 382 -5.00 -11.59 32.94
C PRO A 382 -4.95 -10.06 33.08
N THR A 383 -3.76 -9.47 32.99
CA THR A 383 -3.57 -8.02 33.05
C THR A 383 -4.16 -7.33 31.82
N PHE A 384 -3.93 -7.88 30.62
CA PHE A 384 -4.56 -7.37 29.41
C PHE A 384 -6.09 -7.47 29.51
N ALA A 385 -6.60 -8.63 29.90
CA ALA A 385 -8.04 -8.88 30.02
C ALA A 385 -8.76 -7.91 30.96
N SER A 386 -8.12 -7.50 32.07
CA SER A 386 -8.73 -6.66 33.10
C SER A 386 -8.51 -5.16 32.92
N THR A 387 -7.49 -4.74 32.15
CA THR A 387 -7.08 -3.31 32.10
C THR A 387 -7.03 -2.71 30.71
N PHE A 388 -6.99 -3.51 29.63
CA PHE A 388 -6.95 -2.97 28.29
C PHE A 388 -8.29 -2.31 27.93
N ASN A 389 -8.25 -1.02 27.58
CA ASN A 389 -9.41 -0.29 27.13
C ASN A 389 -9.07 0.61 25.94
N ASN A 390 -9.46 0.16 24.75
CA ASN A 390 -9.23 0.88 23.50
C ASN A 390 -9.87 2.29 23.46
N ALA A 391 -10.92 2.55 24.24
CA ALA A 391 -11.60 3.85 24.25
C ALA A 391 -10.67 5.03 24.55
N TYR A 392 -9.57 4.77 25.27
CA TYR A 392 -8.64 5.79 25.76
C TYR A 392 -7.26 5.74 25.08
N ILE A 393 -7.07 4.90 24.07
CA ILE A 393 -5.76 4.66 23.47
C ILE A 393 -5.64 5.46 22.17
N LYS A 394 -4.60 6.30 22.07
CA LYS A 394 -4.29 7.07 20.86
C LYS A 394 -3.17 6.47 20.03
N LYS A 395 -2.35 5.59 20.63
CA LYS A 395 -1.27 4.92 19.93
C LYS A 395 -1.15 3.47 20.35
N ILE A 396 -1.00 2.59 19.38
CA ILE A 396 -0.72 1.16 19.56
C ILE A 396 0.55 0.84 18.78
N ALA A 397 1.49 0.18 19.42
CA ALA A 397 2.70 -0.32 18.81
C ALA A 397 2.83 -1.83 19.02
N TYR A 398 3.24 -2.53 17.98
CA TYR A 398 3.29 -3.98 17.90
C TYR A 398 4.57 -4.43 17.18
N GLY A 399 5.10 -5.60 17.56
CA GLY A 399 6.32 -6.13 16.97
C GLY A 399 7.53 -5.25 17.33
N SER A 400 8.37 -4.91 16.35
CA SER A 400 9.56 -4.08 16.53
C SER A 400 9.29 -2.66 17.04
N TYR A 401 8.05 -2.15 16.91
CA TYR A 401 7.65 -0.86 17.46
C TYR A 401 7.28 -0.92 18.95
N SER A 402 7.01 -2.11 19.48
CA SER A 402 6.68 -2.30 20.90
C SER A 402 7.94 -2.30 21.77
N VAL A 403 7.82 -1.83 23.01
CA VAL A 403 8.89 -2.02 24.00
C VAL A 403 8.91 -3.47 24.45
N ASN A 404 10.10 -4.02 24.69
CA ASN A 404 10.23 -5.33 25.32
C ASN A 404 9.64 -5.25 26.75
N VAL A 405 8.52 -5.93 27.00
CA VAL A 405 7.77 -5.81 28.27
C VAL A 405 8.59 -6.25 29.49
N ALA A 406 9.34 -7.34 29.37
CA ALA A 406 10.18 -7.83 30.47
C ALA A 406 11.25 -6.80 30.84
N GLU A 407 11.86 -6.18 29.83
CA GLU A 407 12.83 -5.11 30.03
C GLU A 407 12.17 -3.83 30.57
N HIS A 408 11.01 -3.45 30.05
CA HIS A 408 10.23 -2.32 30.56
C HIS A 408 9.91 -2.48 32.04
N ASN A 409 9.50 -3.67 32.47
CA ASN A 409 9.19 -3.95 33.88
C ASN A 409 10.44 -3.90 34.76
N ARG A 410 11.59 -4.38 34.28
CA ARG A 410 12.88 -4.23 35.00
C ARG A 410 13.27 -2.76 35.13
N GLN A 411 13.07 -1.95 34.09
CA GLN A 411 13.31 -0.51 34.12
C GLN A 411 12.39 0.19 35.13
N ALA A 412 11.09 -0.10 35.11
CA ALA A 412 10.13 0.49 36.03
C ALA A 412 10.41 0.08 37.50
N ALA A 413 10.76 -1.18 37.73
CA ALA A 413 11.14 -1.68 39.06
C ALA A 413 12.40 -0.99 39.58
N ALA A 414 13.43 -0.83 38.73
CA ALA A 414 14.64 -0.09 39.09
C ALA A 414 14.36 1.38 39.37
N GLU A 415 13.54 2.06 38.54
CA GLU A 415 13.17 3.46 38.76
C GLU A 415 12.39 3.65 40.06
N ASN A 416 11.45 2.75 40.40
CA ASN A 416 10.69 2.83 41.64
C ASN A 416 11.57 2.51 42.85
N ALA A 417 12.40 1.47 42.79
CA ALA A 417 13.29 1.12 43.89
C ALA A 417 14.27 2.26 44.23
N VAL A 418 14.73 3.01 43.23
CA VAL A 418 15.53 4.23 43.46
C VAL A 418 14.70 5.35 44.07
N LYS A 419 13.51 5.64 43.54
CA LYS A 419 12.62 6.68 44.09
C LYS A 419 12.25 6.41 45.55
N ASP A 420 12.06 5.15 45.91
CA ASP A 420 11.69 4.73 47.26
C ASP A 420 12.78 5.02 48.30
N LEU A 421 14.03 5.28 47.89
CA LEU A 421 15.11 5.71 48.77
C LEU A 421 14.96 7.19 49.22
N PHE A 422 14.14 7.99 48.54
CA PHE A 422 14.03 9.43 48.74
C PHE A 422 12.68 9.87 49.29
N ASN A 423 12.69 10.94 50.09
CA ASN A 423 11.47 11.57 50.56
C ASN A 423 10.62 12.04 49.37
N ASN A 424 9.30 11.83 49.46
CA ASN A 424 8.33 12.18 48.42
C ASN A 424 8.59 11.56 47.04
N SER A 425 9.39 10.47 46.95
CA SER A 425 9.81 9.88 45.67
C SER A 425 10.59 10.84 44.76
N ASP A 426 11.16 11.91 45.32
CA ASP A 426 11.94 12.90 44.59
C ASP A 426 13.42 12.54 44.68
N VAL A 427 13.97 11.99 43.60
CA VAL A 427 15.38 11.58 43.49
C VAL A 427 16.37 12.77 43.50
N THR A 428 15.87 14.00 43.49
CA THR A 428 16.68 15.23 43.69
C THR A 428 16.53 15.81 45.11
N GLY A 429 15.65 15.21 45.92
CA GLY A 429 15.37 15.60 47.30
C GLY A 429 16.25 14.90 48.33
N THR A 430 15.81 14.91 49.59
CA THR A 430 16.53 14.26 50.70
C THR A 430 16.26 12.76 50.74
N ILE A 431 17.27 11.97 51.07
CA ILE A 431 17.14 10.54 51.35
C ILE A 431 16.26 10.34 52.60
N LYS A 432 15.45 9.29 52.63
CA LYS A 432 14.64 8.94 53.82
C LYS A 432 15.54 8.53 54.97
N ASP A 433 15.18 8.91 56.20
CA ASP A 433 15.90 8.45 57.40
C ASP A 433 15.86 6.92 57.57
N THR A 434 14.85 6.26 56.99
CA THR A 434 14.69 4.79 56.98
C THR A 434 15.50 4.08 55.90
N THR A 435 16.15 4.81 54.99
CA THR A 435 17.00 4.21 53.96
C THR A 435 18.28 3.66 54.59
N ASN A 436 18.36 2.33 54.66
CA ASN A 436 19.51 1.60 55.18
C ASN A 436 20.25 0.86 54.04
N GLN A 437 21.32 0.15 54.37
CA GLN A 437 22.12 -0.58 53.38
C GLN A 437 21.29 -1.63 52.63
N GLU A 438 20.36 -2.31 53.30
CA GLU A 438 19.48 -3.29 52.65
C GLU A 438 18.58 -2.66 51.59
N ALA A 439 18.01 -1.47 51.84
CA ALA A 439 17.23 -0.74 50.85
C ALA A 439 18.09 -0.32 49.64
N ILE A 440 19.31 0.13 49.89
CA ILE A 440 20.28 0.49 48.83
C ILE A 440 20.65 -0.74 48.00
N ASP A 441 20.98 -1.86 48.64
CA ASP A 441 21.36 -3.12 47.97
C ASP A 441 20.20 -3.66 47.12
N ASN A 442 18.96 -3.58 47.62
CA ASN A 442 17.77 -3.97 46.88
C ASN A 442 17.54 -3.08 45.65
N ALA A 443 17.72 -1.76 45.76
CA ALA A 443 17.66 -0.86 44.62
C ALA A 443 18.76 -1.14 43.60
N GLN A 444 20.00 -1.39 44.05
CA GLN A 444 21.12 -1.73 43.19
C GLN A 444 20.87 -3.05 42.45
N LYS A 445 20.32 -4.07 43.13
CA LYS A 445 19.93 -5.34 42.50
C LYS A 445 18.87 -5.15 41.41
N ALA A 446 17.90 -4.27 41.63
CA ALA A 446 16.89 -3.94 40.61
C ALA A 446 17.51 -3.23 39.40
N ILE A 447 18.42 -2.26 39.63
CA ILE A 447 19.22 -1.62 38.57
C ILE A 447 20.03 -2.65 37.80
N ASP A 448 20.62 -3.63 38.49
CA ASP A 448 21.49 -4.60 37.87
C ASP A 448 20.78 -5.57 36.93
N ALA A 449 19.50 -5.83 37.20
CA ALA A 449 18.64 -6.61 36.33
C ALA A 449 18.29 -5.89 35.01
N VAL A 450 18.38 -4.55 34.93
CA VAL A 450 18.11 -3.79 33.70
C VAL A 450 19.12 -4.15 32.62
N THR A 451 18.63 -4.54 31.42
CA THR A 451 19.51 -5.00 30.32
C THR A 451 19.77 -3.92 29.28
N ASP A 452 18.89 -2.92 29.15
CA ASP A 452 19.12 -1.74 28.32
C ASP A 452 20.22 -0.87 28.96
N ALA A 453 21.41 -0.89 28.35
CA ALA A 453 22.57 -0.17 28.85
C ALA A 453 22.36 1.35 28.93
N THR A 454 21.59 1.94 28.01
CA THR A 454 21.32 3.38 27.98
C THR A 454 20.39 3.76 29.12
N LYS A 455 19.33 2.98 29.34
CA LYS A 455 18.39 3.18 30.45
C LYS A 455 19.05 2.91 31.80
N LYS A 456 19.81 1.81 31.92
CA LYS A 456 20.58 1.49 33.12
C LYS A 456 21.52 2.62 33.49
N SER A 457 22.31 3.11 32.51
CA SER A 457 23.19 4.28 32.66
C SER A 457 22.42 5.53 33.09
N ARG A 458 21.24 5.79 32.53
CA ARG A 458 20.42 6.94 32.93
C ARG A 458 19.88 6.83 34.36
N ILE A 459 19.49 5.64 34.79
CA ILE A 459 19.01 5.38 36.16
C ILE A 459 20.17 5.53 37.15
N THR A 460 21.35 4.98 36.84
CA THR A 460 22.55 5.09 37.70
C THR A 460 23.19 6.47 37.69
N LYS A 461 23.09 7.21 36.59
CA LYS A 461 23.69 8.55 36.44
C LYS A 461 22.78 9.70 36.87
N ARG A 462 21.59 9.48 37.44
CA ARG A 462 20.87 10.59 38.11
C ARG A 462 21.78 11.08 39.26
N PRO A 463 22.53 12.20 39.11
CA PRO A 463 23.56 12.60 40.06
C PRO A 463 22.89 13.33 41.24
N ARG A 464 23.28 12.98 42.47
CA ARG A 464 24.21 13.71 43.36
C ARG A 464 23.64 14.96 44.00
#